data_AF-A0A8J8C0T2-F1
#
_entry.id   AF-A0A8J8C0T2-F1
#
_cell.length_a   1.000
_cell.length_b   1.000
_cell.length_c   1.000
_cell.angle_alpha   90.00
_cell.angle_beta   90.00
_cell.angle_gamma   90.00
#
_symmetry.space_group_name_H-M   'P 1'
#
loop_
_entity.id
_entity.type
_entity.pdbx_description
1 polymer ?
#
loop_
_entity_poly.entity_id
_entity_poly.type
_entity_poly.pdbx_seq_one_letter_code
_entity_poly.pdbx_strand_id
1 'polypeptide(L)'
;MMNRETGLLETYSLIRDLSSTGSRVDSELLDRMMYSAETLPPLGKEYWWFLFFGQNNGTPVQFMQLIFRKYGKKMLFNNEEMTFRRPRKDGLKAVTAGWIYDGNGLQDLGDTNAFVEILENEVITTISERKMTFAGKYPQYKLKIEDIVDLDITQGEHLITREAYGVFLPPFGMGWVNIFLDARGTLLGNPFEGTAHLQKVVGATIFGPFHWGRVVFKNGSSVTLFCLKTGKNSKTYLRKSLTFCDSESGTIMKLTNPNLEIVKEGDTWVINGRDGEKELEIVLKIYATKQYSMKGGGSQQYIEYVVAPQEFRFRLKAENRVITLCDLGGGVGTFEDAFW
;
A
#
# COMPACT_ATOMS: atom_id res chain seq x y z
N MET A 1 -21.50 -23.99 -0.88
CA MET A 1 -20.99 -23.19 -2.01
C MET A 1 -21.88 -21.97 -2.06
N MET A 2 -21.36 -20.77 -1.79
CA MET A 2 -22.16 -19.56 -1.65
C MET A 2 -22.76 -19.15 -3.00
N ASN A 3 -24.03 -18.74 -3.03
CA ASN A 3 -24.66 -18.22 -4.25
C ASN A 3 -23.93 -16.92 -4.66
N ARG A 4 -23.67 -16.75 -5.96
CA ARG A 4 -22.96 -15.59 -6.51
C ARG A 4 -23.62 -14.27 -6.14
N GLU A 5 -24.95 -14.23 -6.14
CA GLU A 5 -25.71 -13.02 -5.79
C GLU A 5 -25.48 -12.63 -4.32
N THR A 6 -25.53 -13.61 -3.41
CA THR A 6 -25.21 -13.42 -2.00
C THR A 6 -23.79 -12.88 -1.80
N GLY A 7 -22.79 -13.50 -2.45
CA GLY A 7 -21.40 -13.05 -2.31
C GLY A 7 -21.14 -11.63 -2.85
N LEU A 8 -21.86 -11.21 -3.91
CA LEU A 8 -21.77 -9.86 -4.43
C LEU A 8 -22.34 -8.84 -3.44
N LEU A 9 -23.49 -9.15 -2.83
CA LEU A 9 -24.11 -8.31 -1.80
C LEU A 9 -23.21 -8.17 -0.57
N GLU A 10 -22.57 -9.27 -0.13
CA GLU A 10 -21.59 -9.26 0.95
C GLU A 10 -20.38 -8.39 0.64
N THR A 11 -19.85 -8.49 -0.58
CA THR A 11 -18.71 -7.67 -1.02
C THR A 11 -19.07 -6.17 -1.01
N TYR A 12 -20.27 -5.82 -1.47
CA TYR A 12 -20.73 -4.43 -1.43
C TYR A 12 -21.04 -3.95 -0.01
N SER A 13 -21.60 -4.80 0.86
CA SER A 13 -21.78 -4.46 2.28
C SER A 13 -20.43 -4.19 2.92
N LEU A 14 -19.45 -5.06 2.71
CA LEU A 14 -18.09 -4.87 3.22
C LEU A 14 -17.49 -3.53 2.78
N ILE A 15 -17.56 -3.19 1.49
CA ILE A 15 -17.05 -1.91 0.98
C ILE A 15 -17.73 -0.72 1.68
N ARG A 16 -19.05 -0.79 1.89
CA ARG A 16 -19.81 0.23 2.62
C ARG A 16 -19.36 0.31 4.08
N ASP A 17 -19.21 -0.82 4.76
CA ASP A 17 -18.86 -0.88 6.18
C ASP A 17 -17.45 -0.29 6.38
N LEU A 18 -16.47 -0.69 5.56
CA LEU A 18 -15.11 -0.13 5.55
C LEU A 18 -15.09 1.38 5.32
N SER A 19 -15.99 1.90 4.47
CA SER A 19 -16.08 3.35 4.19
C SER A 19 -16.52 4.19 5.40
N SER A 20 -17.14 3.56 6.41
CA SER A 20 -17.67 4.22 7.60
C SER A 20 -16.90 3.91 8.90
N THR A 21 -16.02 2.91 8.87
CA THR A 21 -15.38 2.37 10.07
C THR A 21 -14.25 3.27 10.60
N GLY A 22 -13.32 3.70 9.74
CA GLY A 22 -12.19 4.54 10.16
C GLY A 22 -11.24 3.80 11.11
N SER A 23 -10.75 4.51 12.13
CA SER A 23 -9.86 3.98 13.18
C SER A 23 -10.54 3.02 14.17
N ARG A 24 -11.88 2.86 14.10
CA ARG A 24 -12.66 1.96 14.97
C ARG A 24 -12.65 0.51 14.51
N VAL A 25 -11.89 0.18 13.46
CA VAL A 25 -11.77 -1.19 12.96
C VAL A 25 -11.21 -2.10 14.05
N ASP A 26 -11.89 -3.22 14.30
CA ASP A 26 -11.48 -4.22 15.28
C ASP A 26 -10.57 -5.28 14.65
N SER A 27 -9.94 -6.09 15.51
CA SER A 27 -9.03 -7.15 15.07
C SER A 27 -9.74 -8.23 14.25
N GLU A 28 -11.01 -8.53 14.54
CA GLU A 28 -11.77 -9.55 13.83
C GLU A 28 -11.99 -9.15 12.37
N LEU A 29 -12.39 -7.90 12.10
CA LEU A 29 -12.54 -7.39 10.75
C LEU A 29 -11.20 -7.27 10.02
N LEU A 30 -10.12 -6.90 10.72
CA LEU A 30 -8.77 -6.89 10.13
C LEU A 30 -8.34 -8.28 9.67
N ASP A 31 -8.44 -9.28 10.54
CA ASP A 31 -8.04 -10.65 10.23
C ASP A 31 -8.95 -11.26 9.17
N ARG A 32 -10.26 -11.03 9.26
CA ARG A 32 -11.21 -11.40 8.20
C ARG A 32 -10.82 -10.79 6.86
N MET A 33 -10.40 -9.54 6.81
CA MET A 33 -9.94 -8.90 5.58
C MET A 33 -8.64 -9.55 5.07
N MET A 34 -7.65 -9.75 5.93
CA MET A 34 -6.35 -10.32 5.55
C MET A 34 -6.45 -11.78 5.07
N TYR A 35 -7.41 -12.55 5.58
CA TYR A 35 -7.60 -13.97 5.27
C TYR A 35 -8.91 -14.26 4.53
N SER A 36 -9.45 -13.30 3.76
CA SER A 36 -10.61 -13.54 2.87
C SER A 36 -10.34 -13.21 1.40
N ALA A 37 -11.14 -13.85 0.54
CA ALA A 37 -11.23 -13.54 -0.87
C ALA A 37 -12.67 -13.22 -1.25
N GLU A 38 -12.90 -12.00 -1.70
CA GLU A 38 -14.26 -11.51 -1.94
C GLU A 38 -14.87 -11.99 -3.27
N THR A 39 -16.20 -11.96 -3.39
CA THR A 39 -16.83 -12.25 -4.69
C THR A 39 -16.82 -10.99 -5.54
N LEU A 40 -15.85 -10.89 -6.45
CA LEU A 40 -15.65 -9.66 -7.22
C LEU A 40 -16.82 -9.35 -8.17
N PRO A 41 -17.45 -8.16 -8.08
CA PRO A 41 -18.40 -7.67 -9.08
C PRO A 41 -17.71 -7.35 -10.42
N PRO A 42 -18.46 -7.04 -11.49
CA PRO A 42 -17.87 -6.43 -12.69
C PRO A 42 -16.97 -5.24 -12.32
N LEU A 43 -15.80 -5.14 -12.97
CA LEU A 43 -14.72 -4.19 -12.64
C LEU A 43 -14.03 -4.40 -11.29
N GLY A 44 -14.46 -5.43 -10.55
CA GLY A 44 -13.94 -5.81 -9.25
C GLY A 44 -12.44 -6.06 -9.28
N LYS A 45 -11.74 -5.58 -8.27
CA LYS A 45 -10.31 -5.75 -8.03
C LYS A 45 -10.11 -6.05 -6.56
N GLU A 46 -9.06 -6.79 -6.29
CA GLU A 46 -8.68 -7.11 -4.94
C GLU A 46 -7.18 -7.36 -4.88
N TYR A 47 -6.55 -6.81 -3.87
CA TYR A 47 -5.13 -6.98 -3.67
C TYR A 47 -4.72 -6.97 -2.20
N TRP A 48 -3.71 -7.77 -1.91
CA TRP A 48 -2.89 -7.68 -0.70
C TRP A 48 -1.60 -6.99 -1.10
N TRP A 49 -1.22 -6.01 -0.31
CA TRP A 49 -0.06 -5.20 -0.56
C TRP A 49 0.70 -5.00 0.73
N PHE A 50 1.84 -5.66 0.82
CA PHE A 50 2.69 -5.63 2.00
C PHE A 50 3.95 -4.84 1.65
N LEU A 51 4.15 -3.74 2.36
CA LEU A 51 5.30 -2.85 2.22
C LEU A 51 6.09 -2.85 3.51
N PHE A 52 7.40 -2.95 3.41
CA PHE A 52 8.31 -2.95 4.55
C PHE A 52 9.36 -1.87 4.34
N PHE A 53 9.51 -1.01 5.35
CA PHE A 53 10.33 0.18 5.33
C PHE A 53 11.40 0.09 6.42
N GLY A 54 12.65 -0.16 6.06
CA GLY A 54 13.76 -0.28 7.01
C GLY A 54 14.99 0.52 6.60
N GLN A 55 15.94 0.60 7.52
CA GLN A 55 17.24 1.20 7.31
C GLN A 55 18.33 0.39 8.02
N ASN A 56 19.33 -0.07 7.29
CA ASN A 56 20.50 -0.76 7.85
C ASN A 56 21.69 0.20 7.86
N ASN A 57 22.09 0.66 9.05
CA ASN A 57 23.18 1.63 9.23
C ASN A 57 23.01 2.93 8.39
N GLY A 58 21.77 3.38 8.23
CA GLY A 58 21.43 4.55 7.42
C GLY A 58 21.19 4.27 5.93
N THR A 59 21.52 3.07 5.45
CA THR A 59 21.21 2.62 4.09
C THR A 59 19.77 2.13 4.01
N PRO A 60 18.93 2.64 3.10
CA PRO A 60 17.57 2.18 2.93
C PRO A 60 17.50 0.70 2.59
N VAL A 61 16.58 -0.04 3.23
CA VAL A 61 16.21 -1.40 2.85
C VAL A 61 14.70 -1.48 2.79
N GLN A 62 14.15 -1.89 1.66
CA GLN A 62 12.70 -1.92 1.45
C GLN A 62 12.28 -3.21 0.77
N PHE A 63 11.06 -3.66 1.05
CA PHE A 63 10.50 -4.86 0.43
C PHE A 63 9.02 -4.65 0.15
N MET A 64 8.57 -5.11 -1.02
CA MET A 64 7.17 -5.10 -1.44
C MET A 64 6.75 -6.49 -1.88
N GLN A 65 5.58 -6.93 -1.39
CA GLN A 65 4.87 -8.10 -1.90
C GLN A 65 3.44 -7.72 -2.27
N LEU A 66 3.05 -8.10 -3.50
CA LEU A 66 1.73 -7.93 -4.06
C LEU A 66 1.09 -9.30 -4.33
N ILE A 67 -0.17 -9.45 -3.94
CA ILE A 67 -1.07 -10.50 -4.46
C ILE A 67 -2.25 -9.78 -5.08
N PHE A 68 -2.41 -9.84 -6.40
CA PHE A 68 -3.41 -9.08 -7.15
C PHE A 68 -4.32 -9.99 -7.97
N ARG A 69 -5.63 -9.70 -7.92
CA ARG A 69 -6.60 -10.29 -8.85
C ARG A 69 -7.67 -9.29 -9.23
N LYS A 70 -8.39 -9.64 -10.29
CA LYS A 70 -9.57 -8.88 -10.74
C LYS A 70 -10.68 -9.78 -11.25
N TYR A 71 -11.85 -9.18 -11.43
CA TYR A 71 -12.94 -9.78 -12.16
C TYR A 71 -12.56 -10.10 -13.61
N GLY A 72 -13.05 -11.23 -14.10
CA GLY A 72 -12.78 -11.76 -15.43
C GLY A 72 -11.92 -13.02 -15.40
N LYS A 73 -11.61 -13.56 -16.58
CA LYS A 73 -10.86 -14.83 -16.72
C LYS A 73 -9.36 -14.62 -16.90
N LYS A 74 -8.96 -13.46 -17.43
CA LYS A 74 -7.56 -13.18 -17.73
C LYS A 74 -7.22 -11.69 -17.79
N MET A 75 -5.93 -11.40 -17.83
CA MET A 75 -5.31 -10.12 -18.21
C MET A 75 -3.89 -10.34 -18.72
N LEU A 76 -3.33 -9.32 -19.36
CA LEU A 76 -1.89 -9.19 -19.49
C LEU A 76 -1.36 -8.44 -18.27
N PHE A 77 -0.36 -9.00 -17.61
CA PHE A 77 0.44 -8.37 -16.58
C PHE A 77 1.90 -8.41 -17.06
N ASN A 78 2.57 -7.27 -17.18
CA ASN A 78 3.90 -7.16 -17.78
C ASN A 78 4.02 -7.81 -19.18
N ASN A 79 2.93 -7.76 -19.96
CA ASN A 79 2.75 -8.41 -21.26
C ASN A 79 2.66 -9.95 -21.23
N GLU A 80 2.63 -10.56 -20.06
CA GLU A 80 2.38 -11.99 -19.89
C GLU A 80 0.90 -12.27 -19.58
N GLU A 81 0.34 -13.34 -20.13
CA GLU A 81 -1.06 -13.69 -19.89
C GLU A 81 -1.24 -14.34 -18.50
N MET A 82 -1.93 -13.62 -17.63
CA MET A 82 -2.34 -14.07 -16.31
C MET A 82 -3.80 -14.54 -16.34
N THR A 83 -4.09 -15.68 -15.74
CA THR A 83 -5.42 -16.28 -15.64
C THR A 83 -5.98 -16.21 -14.22
N PHE A 84 -7.24 -15.79 -14.12
CA PHE A 84 -7.97 -15.71 -12.86
C PHE A 84 -9.05 -16.79 -12.80
N ARG A 85 -9.17 -17.40 -11.63
CA ARG A 85 -10.26 -18.32 -11.30
C ARG A 85 -11.06 -17.75 -10.16
N ARG A 86 -12.37 -18.05 -10.17
CA ARG A 86 -13.24 -17.72 -9.04
C ARG A 86 -12.68 -18.38 -7.76
N PRO A 87 -12.81 -17.72 -6.60
CA PRO A 87 -12.47 -18.36 -5.34
C PRO A 87 -13.25 -19.66 -5.20
N ARG A 88 -12.53 -20.73 -4.87
CA ARG A 88 -13.05 -22.03 -4.44
C ARG A 88 -12.74 -22.19 -2.96
N LYS A 89 -13.23 -23.27 -2.33
CA LYS A 89 -12.99 -23.55 -0.90
C LYS A 89 -11.49 -23.60 -0.55
N ASP A 90 -10.66 -23.94 -1.51
CA ASP A 90 -9.22 -24.19 -1.40
C ASP A 90 -8.35 -23.01 -1.86
N GLY A 91 -8.92 -21.94 -2.39
CA GLY A 91 -8.14 -20.77 -2.85
C GLY A 91 -8.57 -20.19 -4.20
N LEU A 92 -7.66 -19.46 -4.82
CA LEU A 92 -7.87 -18.71 -6.06
C LEU A 92 -6.60 -18.64 -6.90
N LYS A 93 -6.72 -18.22 -8.17
CA LYS A 93 -5.55 -17.82 -8.97
C LYS A 93 -5.42 -16.30 -8.98
N ALA A 94 -4.21 -15.81 -8.73
CA ALA A 94 -3.86 -14.40 -8.71
C ALA A 94 -2.47 -14.18 -9.33
N VAL A 95 -2.17 -12.93 -9.62
CA VAL A 95 -0.81 -12.48 -9.86
C VAL A 95 -0.13 -12.30 -8.52
N THR A 96 1.06 -12.83 -8.37
CA THR A 96 1.97 -12.48 -7.27
C THR A 96 3.14 -11.75 -7.88
N ALA A 97 3.61 -10.68 -7.23
CA ALA A 97 4.77 -9.93 -7.67
C ALA A 97 5.44 -9.28 -6.46
N GLY A 98 6.70 -8.90 -6.59
CA GLY A 98 7.41 -8.28 -5.49
C GLY A 98 8.80 -7.82 -5.87
N TRP A 99 9.43 -7.07 -4.99
CA TRP A 99 10.82 -6.61 -5.15
C TRP A 99 11.44 -6.33 -3.78
N ILE A 100 12.76 -6.43 -3.71
CA ILE A 100 13.57 -6.07 -2.54
C ILE A 100 14.57 -5.01 -2.97
N TYR A 101 14.62 -3.88 -2.29
CA TYR A 101 15.73 -2.95 -2.36
C TYR A 101 16.66 -3.20 -1.18
N ASP A 102 17.91 -3.58 -1.46
CA ASP A 102 18.89 -4.02 -0.46
C ASP A 102 19.89 -2.94 -0.03
N GLY A 103 19.70 -1.70 -0.50
CA GLY A 103 20.62 -0.59 -0.29
C GLY A 103 21.55 -0.31 -1.47
N ASN A 104 21.74 -1.27 -2.37
CA ASN A 104 22.57 -1.11 -3.57
C ASN A 104 21.71 -1.07 -4.83
N GLY A 105 20.66 -1.87 -4.89
CA GLY A 105 19.79 -1.97 -6.06
C GLY A 105 18.45 -2.62 -5.77
N LEU A 106 17.53 -2.48 -6.71
CA LEU A 106 16.24 -3.16 -6.67
C LEU A 106 16.37 -4.54 -7.32
N GLN A 107 16.16 -5.57 -6.52
CA GLN A 107 16.06 -6.95 -6.94
C GLN A 107 14.59 -7.26 -7.21
N ASP A 108 14.26 -7.49 -8.47
CA ASP A 108 12.94 -7.90 -8.90
C ASP A 108 12.72 -9.38 -8.55
N LEU A 109 11.68 -9.66 -7.77
CA LEU A 109 11.32 -11.05 -7.44
C LEU A 109 10.50 -11.68 -8.56
N GLY A 110 10.22 -10.97 -9.65
CA GLY A 110 9.42 -11.43 -10.78
C GLY A 110 7.92 -11.40 -10.52
N ASP A 111 7.15 -11.78 -11.53
CA ASP A 111 5.71 -11.98 -11.41
C ASP A 111 5.31 -13.42 -11.74
N THR A 112 4.29 -13.93 -11.06
CA THR A 112 3.88 -15.34 -11.19
C THR A 112 2.36 -15.46 -11.13
N ASN A 113 1.79 -16.22 -12.06
CA ASN A 113 0.38 -16.61 -12.03
C ASN A 113 0.13 -17.76 -11.04
N ALA A 114 0.23 -17.45 -9.75
CA ALA A 114 0.21 -18.44 -8.68
C ALA A 114 -1.21 -18.86 -8.27
N PHE A 115 -1.31 -20.05 -7.70
CA PHE A 115 -2.44 -20.40 -6.85
C PHE A 115 -2.20 -19.79 -5.47
N VAL A 116 -3.25 -19.20 -4.89
CA VAL A 116 -3.25 -18.60 -3.55
C VAL A 116 -4.24 -19.40 -2.72
N GLU A 117 -3.70 -20.18 -1.80
CA GLU A 117 -4.47 -20.88 -0.78
C GLU A 117 -4.72 -19.90 0.37
N ILE A 118 -5.97 -19.81 0.80
CA ILE A 118 -6.40 -18.93 1.88
C ILE A 118 -7.06 -19.80 2.94
N LEU A 119 -6.37 -19.91 4.07
CA LEU A 119 -6.80 -20.62 5.27
C LEU A 119 -7.25 -19.60 6.32
N GLU A 120 -7.73 -20.07 7.46
CA GLU A 120 -8.30 -19.23 8.51
C GLU A 120 -7.38 -18.09 8.97
N ASN A 121 -6.08 -18.37 9.12
CA ASN A 121 -5.07 -17.43 9.62
C ASN A 121 -3.78 -17.49 8.79
N GLU A 122 -3.87 -17.93 7.54
CA GLU A 122 -2.71 -18.15 6.69
C GLU A 122 -3.05 -17.95 5.20
N VAL A 123 -2.18 -17.25 4.48
CA VAL A 123 -2.19 -17.15 3.02
C VAL A 123 -0.90 -17.79 2.49
N ILE A 124 -1.06 -18.80 1.63
CA ILE A 124 0.06 -19.52 1.01
C ILE A 124 0.00 -19.30 -0.49
N THR A 125 1.13 -18.91 -1.09
CA THR A 125 1.25 -18.80 -2.53
C THR A 125 2.71 -19.00 -2.98
N THR A 126 3.02 -18.69 -4.23
CA THR A 126 4.37 -18.79 -4.79
C THR A 126 4.72 -17.52 -5.55
N ILE A 127 5.93 -17.01 -5.36
CA ILE A 127 6.50 -15.92 -6.17
C ILE A 127 7.83 -16.39 -6.76
N SER A 128 7.92 -16.43 -8.09
CA SER A 128 9.07 -16.97 -8.83
C SER A 128 9.55 -18.30 -8.25
N GLU A 129 8.63 -19.26 -8.22
CA GLU A 129 8.82 -20.65 -7.75
C GLU A 129 9.13 -20.82 -6.25
N ARG A 130 9.27 -19.73 -5.49
CA ARG A 130 9.47 -19.78 -4.04
C ARG A 130 8.15 -19.74 -3.30
N LYS A 131 7.97 -20.61 -2.32
CA LYS A 131 6.81 -20.57 -1.42
C LYS A 131 6.82 -19.30 -0.57
N MET A 132 5.71 -18.55 -0.64
CA MET A 132 5.39 -17.43 0.23
C MET A 132 4.30 -17.84 1.22
N THR A 133 4.47 -17.46 2.49
CA THR A 133 3.52 -17.73 3.57
C THR A 133 3.35 -16.48 4.42
N PHE A 134 2.13 -16.00 4.52
CA PHE A 134 1.73 -14.93 5.44
C PHE A 134 0.76 -15.51 6.47
N ALA A 135 1.11 -15.50 7.74
CA ALA A 135 0.35 -16.16 8.80
C ALA A 135 0.23 -15.30 10.06
N GLY A 136 -0.74 -15.62 10.92
CA GLY A 136 -0.93 -14.97 12.22
C GLY A 136 -2.28 -14.29 12.37
N LYS A 137 -2.35 -13.30 13.25
CA LYS A 137 -3.56 -12.54 13.57
C LYS A 137 -3.18 -11.19 14.17
N TYR A 138 -4.02 -10.17 14.05
CA TYR A 138 -3.68 -8.86 14.58
C TYR A 138 -3.42 -8.92 16.10
N PRO A 139 -2.34 -8.32 16.64
CA PRO A 139 -1.32 -7.50 15.97
C PRO A 139 0.01 -8.24 15.70
N GLN A 140 -0.01 -9.56 15.54
CA GLN A 140 1.15 -10.43 15.35
C GLN A 140 1.03 -11.26 14.07
N TYR A 141 1.89 -10.96 13.10
CA TYR A 141 1.97 -11.68 11.83
C TYR A 141 3.38 -12.20 11.58
N LYS A 142 3.49 -13.15 10.67
CA LYS A 142 4.76 -13.63 10.14
C LYS A 142 4.67 -13.68 8.62
N LEU A 143 5.69 -13.17 7.95
CA LEU A 143 5.84 -13.27 6.50
C LEU A 143 7.13 -14.00 6.18
N LYS A 144 7.00 -15.10 5.44
CA LYS A 144 8.13 -15.90 4.99
C LYS A 144 8.08 -16.11 3.48
N ILE A 145 9.21 -15.95 2.80
CA ILE A 145 9.43 -16.36 1.42
C ILE A 145 10.71 -17.19 1.41
N GLU A 146 10.55 -18.51 1.47
CA GLU A 146 11.62 -19.50 1.60
C GLU A 146 12.85 -19.00 2.38
N ASP A 147 13.98 -18.81 1.70
CA ASP A 147 15.28 -18.41 2.23
C ASP A 147 15.58 -16.90 2.08
N ILE A 148 14.70 -16.14 1.42
CA ILE A 148 14.94 -14.72 1.08
C ILE A 148 14.22 -13.73 1.99
N VAL A 149 13.12 -14.11 2.65
CA VAL A 149 12.38 -13.26 3.58
C VAL A 149 11.94 -14.10 4.76
N ASP A 150 12.23 -13.67 5.98
CA ASP A 150 11.66 -14.22 7.21
C ASP A 150 11.47 -13.07 8.19
N LEU A 151 10.24 -12.57 8.32
CA LEU A 151 9.89 -11.39 9.10
C LEU A 151 8.83 -11.74 10.12
N ASP A 152 9.13 -11.42 11.37
CA ASP A 152 8.15 -11.34 12.45
C ASP A 152 7.64 -9.91 12.53
N ILE A 153 6.31 -9.75 12.56
CA ILE A 153 5.62 -8.48 12.46
C ILE A 153 4.79 -8.31 13.72
N THR A 154 5.06 -7.28 14.51
CA THR A 154 4.50 -7.11 15.86
C THR A 154 4.07 -5.68 16.12
N GLN A 155 3.24 -5.47 17.14
CA GLN A 155 2.83 -4.13 17.54
C GLN A 155 4.02 -3.24 17.89
N GLY A 156 4.10 -2.10 17.21
CA GLY A 156 5.03 -1.00 17.49
C GLY A 156 4.35 0.23 18.10
N GLU A 157 5.16 1.25 18.37
CA GLU A 157 4.71 2.54 18.93
C GLU A 157 4.28 3.53 17.82
N HIS A 158 3.36 3.11 16.96
CA HIS A 158 2.82 3.98 15.92
C HIS A 158 1.58 4.76 16.40
N LEU A 159 1.48 6.04 16.06
CA LEU A 159 0.27 6.83 16.33
C LEU A 159 -0.98 6.30 15.62
N ILE A 160 -0.78 5.68 14.47
CA ILE A 160 -1.82 4.98 13.72
C ILE A 160 -1.32 3.56 13.51
N THR A 161 -1.97 2.58 14.17
CA THR A 161 -1.63 1.15 14.04
C THR A 161 -2.58 0.41 13.11
N ARG A 162 -3.80 0.92 12.92
CA ARG A 162 -4.80 0.34 12.03
C ARG A 162 -5.87 1.35 11.60
N GLU A 163 -6.32 1.25 10.35
CA GLU A 163 -7.42 2.05 9.84
C GLU A 163 -8.18 1.30 8.75
N ALA A 164 -9.51 1.44 8.74
CA ALA A 164 -10.35 1.07 7.63
C ALA A 164 -10.82 2.33 6.88
N TYR A 165 -10.74 2.30 5.57
CA TYR A 165 -11.17 3.39 4.70
C TYR A 165 -12.00 2.86 3.55
N GLY A 166 -12.76 3.77 2.94
CA GLY A 166 -13.39 3.47 1.67
C GLY A 166 -14.01 4.67 1.00
N VAL A 167 -14.49 4.42 -0.21
CA VAL A 167 -15.47 5.24 -0.93
C VAL A 167 -16.53 4.29 -1.42
N PHE A 168 -17.79 4.64 -1.22
CA PHE A 168 -18.88 3.85 -1.76
C PHE A 168 -19.90 4.75 -2.46
N LEU A 169 -19.99 4.59 -3.78
CA LEU A 169 -20.94 5.24 -4.67
C LEU A 169 -21.51 4.18 -5.62
N PRO A 170 -22.55 3.42 -5.21
CA PRO A 170 -23.07 2.30 -5.97
C PRO A 170 -23.30 2.62 -7.47
N PRO A 171 -22.92 1.73 -8.40
CA PRO A 171 -22.33 0.40 -8.17
C PRO A 171 -20.81 0.41 -7.95
N PHE A 172 -20.20 1.58 -7.80
CA PHE A 172 -18.76 1.75 -7.64
C PHE A 172 -18.34 1.88 -6.17
N GLY A 173 -17.12 1.48 -5.88
CA GLY A 173 -16.52 1.72 -4.57
C GLY A 173 -15.24 0.94 -4.37
N MET A 174 -14.53 1.29 -3.30
CA MET A 174 -13.33 0.60 -2.86
C MET A 174 -13.27 0.73 -1.35
N GLY A 175 -13.01 -0.38 -0.68
CA GLY A 175 -12.77 -0.44 0.76
C GLY A 175 -11.41 -1.09 1.00
N TRP A 176 -10.71 -0.63 2.03
CA TRP A 176 -9.43 -1.19 2.41
C TRP A 176 -9.17 -1.08 3.89
N VAL A 177 -8.29 -1.95 4.36
CA VAL A 177 -7.68 -1.85 5.68
C VAL A 177 -6.19 -1.57 5.50
N ASN A 178 -5.65 -0.72 6.36
CA ASN A 178 -4.22 -0.50 6.56
C ASN A 178 -3.87 -0.94 7.97
N ILE A 179 -2.79 -1.69 8.10
CA ILE A 179 -2.19 -2.09 9.37
C ILE A 179 -0.74 -1.60 9.35
N PHE A 180 -0.34 -0.92 10.42
CA PHE A 180 1.02 -0.42 10.62
C PHE A 180 1.60 -1.04 11.88
N LEU A 181 2.71 -1.75 11.72
CA LEU A 181 3.36 -2.56 12.75
C LEU A 181 4.88 -2.47 12.59
N ASP A 182 5.63 -2.89 13.59
CA ASP A 182 7.07 -3.10 13.46
C ASP A 182 7.33 -4.45 12.79
N ALA A 183 8.43 -4.55 12.05
CA ALA A 183 8.89 -5.78 11.44
C ALA A 183 10.38 -5.99 11.72
N ARG A 184 10.72 -7.21 12.15
CA ARG A 184 12.09 -7.64 12.43
C ARG A 184 12.34 -9.02 11.87
N GLY A 185 13.56 -9.30 11.45
CA GLY A 185 13.96 -10.61 10.95
C GLY A 185 15.06 -10.50 9.91
N THR A 186 14.89 -11.15 8.77
CA THR A 186 15.89 -11.17 7.70
C THR A 186 15.30 -10.91 6.32
N LEU A 187 16.03 -10.11 5.53
CA LEU A 187 15.85 -9.94 4.08
C LEU A 187 17.15 -10.31 3.37
N LEU A 188 17.09 -11.27 2.44
CA LEU A 188 18.25 -11.81 1.72
C LEU A 188 19.37 -12.28 2.67
N GLY A 189 18.98 -12.90 3.79
CA GLY A 189 19.89 -13.35 4.85
C GLY A 189 20.47 -12.25 5.73
N ASN A 190 20.22 -10.97 5.43
CA ASN A 190 20.69 -9.84 6.24
C ASN A 190 19.65 -9.43 7.28
N PRO A 191 20.05 -8.98 8.48
CA PRO A 191 19.12 -8.44 9.47
C PRO A 191 18.26 -7.31 8.88
N PHE A 192 17.00 -7.31 9.24
CA PHE A 192 16.04 -6.26 8.90
C PHE A 192 15.33 -5.79 10.15
N GLU A 193 15.22 -4.48 10.30
CA GLU A 193 14.37 -3.82 11.28
C GLU A 193 13.71 -2.61 10.61
N GLY A 194 12.41 -2.46 10.82
CA GLY A 194 11.66 -1.39 10.19
C GLY A 194 10.16 -1.45 10.46
N THR A 195 9.39 -0.72 9.66
CA THR A 195 7.93 -0.66 9.73
C THR A 195 7.30 -1.50 8.62
N ALA A 196 6.33 -2.33 8.98
CA ALA A 196 5.40 -2.97 8.06
C ALA A 196 4.16 -2.10 7.83
N HIS A 197 3.77 -1.95 6.57
CA HIS A 197 2.46 -1.48 6.15
C HIS A 197 1.78 -2.62 5.39
N LEU A 198 0.81 -3.25 6.05
CA LEU A 198 0.02 -4.32 5.48
C LEU A 198 -1.31 -3.71 5.02
N GLN A 199 -1.57 -3.74 3.72
CA GLN A 199 -2.80 -3.25 3.13
C GLN A 199 -3.54 -4.37 2.44
N LYS A 200 -4.86 -4.35 2.60
CA LYS A 200 -5.77 -5.22 1.88
C LYS A 200 -6.91 -4.40 1.31
N VAL A 201 -7.10 -4.48 0.00
CA VAL A 201 -8.08 -3.69 -0.75
C VAL A 201 -9.03 -4.60 -1.50
N VAL A 202 -10.30 -4.22 -1.52
CA VAL A 202 -11.34 -4.77 -2.39
C VAL A 202 -12.19 -3.63 -2.95
N GLY A 203 -12.52 -3.68 -4.22
CA GLY A 203 -13.36 -2.63 -4.81
C GLY A 203 -13.89 -2.97 -6.19
N ALA A 204 -14.93 -2.25 -6.59
CA ALA A 204 -15.53 -2.23 -7.91
C ALA A 204 -15.31 -0.84 -8.52
N THR A 205 -14.28 -0.68 -9.33
CA THR A 205 -13.96 0.61 -9.94
C THR A 205 -13.17 0.41 -11.23
N ILE A 206 -13.16 1.39 -12.14
CA ILE A 206 -12.22 1.38 -13.25
C ILE A 206 -10.78 1.51 -12.72
N PHE A 207 -9.78 1.03 -13.46
CA PHE A 207 -8.41 1.45 -13.17
C PHE A 207 -8.39 2.97 -13.31
N GLY A 208 -8.12 3.71 -12.25
CA GLY A 208 -8.07 5.16 -12.26
C GLY A 208 -6.62 5.62 -12.13
N PRO A 209 -6.26 6.77 -12.70
CA PRO A 209 -4.95 7.34 -12.44
C PRO A 209 -4.92 7.89 -11.01
N PHE A 210 -3.83 7.64 -10.27
CA PHE A 210 -3.66 8.11 -8.90
C PHE A 210 -2.19 8.37 -8.57
N HIS A 211 -1.96 9.18 -7.53
CA HIS A 211 -0.74 9.11 -6.76
C HIS A 211 -1.05 8.56 -5.37
N TRP A 212 -0.16 7.73 -4.86
CA TRP A 212 -0.12 7.31 -3.47
C TRP A 212 1.31 7.43 -2.99
N GLY A 213 1.53 7.74 -1.72
CA GLY A 213 2.89 7.74 -1.21
C GLY A 213 2.91 7.69 0.31
N ARG A 214 3.97 7.07 0.82
CA ARG A 214 4.24 7.01 2.25
C ARG A 214 5.73 7.13 2.49
N VAL A 215 6.10 7.96 3.46
CA VAL A 215 7.46 8.07 3.99
C VAL A 215 7.42 7.88 5.49
N VAL A 216 8.32 7.03 5.99
CA VAL A 216 8.56 6.82 7.42
C VAL A 216 9.93 7.44 7.75
N PHE A 217 9.96 8.30 8.76
CA PHE A 217 11.16 8.99 9.21
C PHE A 217 11.81 8.26 10.38
N LYS A 218 13.10 8.53 10.61
CA LYS A 218 13.89 7.87 11.65
C LYS A 218 13.33 8.07 13.06
N ASN A 219 12.71 9.21 13.36
CA ASN A 219 12.08 9.47 14.65
C ASN A 219 10.69 8.80 14.82
N GLY A 220 10.25 7.98 13.85
CA GLY A 220 8.96 7.31 13.85
C GLY A 220 7.81 8.12 13.25
N SER A 221 8.03 9.41 12.94
CA SER A 221 7.04 10.22 12.22
C SER A 221 6.78 9.67 10.82
N SER A 222 5.65 10.01 10.22
CA SER A 222 5.34 9.59 8.84
C SER A 222 4.48 10.58 8.08
N VAL A 223 4.65 10.61 6.76
CA VAL A 223 3.78 11.33 5.83
C VAL A 223 3.07 10.31 4.96
N THR A 224 1.78 10.51 4.71
CA THR A 224 1.01 9.73 3.75
C THR A 224 0.23 10.66 2.84
N LEU A 225 0.29 10.38 1.54
CA LEU A 225 -0.37 11.09 0.47
C LEU A 225 -1.25 10.12 -0.32
N PHE A 226 -2.43 10.58 -0.71
CA PHE A 226 -3.22 9.95 -1.77
C PHE A 226 -3.97 11.00 -2.59
N CYS A 227 -3.91 10.89 -3.91
CA CYS A 227 -4.78 11.67 -4.77
C CYS A 227 -5.28 10.89 -5.99
N LEU A 228 -6.54 11.15 -6.37
CA LEU A 228 -7.13 10.62 -7.60
C LEU A 228 -6.96 11.64 -8.71
N LYS A 229 -6.28 11.24 -9.78
CA LYS A 229 -5.99 12.08 -10.94
C LYS A 229 -7.16 12.01 -11.93
N THR A 230 -7.23 12.97 -12.85
CA THR A 230 -8.11 12.88 -14.04
C THR A 230 -7.41 12.33 -15.28
N GLY A 231 -6.09 12.09 -15.21
CA GLY A 231 -5.26 11.59 -16.32
C GLY A 231 -3.77 11.58 -15.96
N LYS A 232 -2.91 11.06 -16.85
CA LYS A 232 -1.47 10.88 -16.63
C LYS A 232 -0.75 12.16 -16.14
N ASN A 233 -0.98 13.27 -16.83
CA ASN A 233 -0.32 14.56 -16.55
C ASN A 233 -1.27 15.54 -15.82
N SER A 234 -2.28 15.03 -15.12
CA SER A 234 -3.28 15.90 -14.50
C SER A 234 -2.70 16.66 -13.31
N LYS A 235 -2.92 17.97 -13.30
CA LYS A 235 -2.70 18.85 -12.15
C LYS A 235 -3.96 19.05 -11.31
N THR A 236 -5.06 18.42 -11.70
CA THR A 236 -6.36 18.51 -11.03
C THR A 236 -6.73 17.15 -10.44
N TYR A 237 -7.05 17.15 -9.15
CA TYR A 237 -7.33 15.92 -8.41
C TYR A 237 -8.77 15.88 -7.92
N LEU A 238 -9.46 14.76 -8.14
CA LEU A 238 -10.83 14.53 -7.69
C LEU A 238 -10.91 14.29 -6.19
N ARG A 239 -9.86 13.66 -5.63
CA ARG A 239 -9.69 13.44 -4.19
C ARG A 239 -8.25 13.74 -3.84
N LYS A 240 -8.04 14.38 -2.68
CA LYS A 240 -6.73 14.71 -2.14
C LYS A 240 -6.72 14.41 -0.65
N SER A 241 -5.71 13.70 -0.19
CA SER A 241 -5.48 13.42 1.22
C SER A 241 -3.99 13.54 1.48
N LEU A 242 -3.63 14.34 2.48
CA LEU A 242 -2.26 14.49 2.93
C LEU A 242 -2.29 14.53 4.46
N THR A 243 -1.58 13.59 5.08
CA THR A 243 -1.54 13.44 6.53
C THR A 243 -0.08 13.33 6.97
N PHE A 244 0.27 14.09 7.99
CA PHE A 244 1.55 14.02 8.67
C PHE A 244 1.31 13.56 10.11
N CYS A 245 1.95 12.47 10.52
CA CYS A 245 1.94 11.97 11.89
C CYS A 245 3.27 12.35 12.52
N ASP A 246 3.24 13.21 13.52
CA ASP A 246 4.41 13.65 14.27
C ASP A 246 4.54 12.82 15.54
N SER A 247 5.44 11.84 15.52
CA SER A 247 5.68 10.91 16.61
C SER A 247 6.15 11.63 17.88
N GLU A 248 6.98 12.67 17.74
CA GLU A 248 7.55 13.40 18.87
C GLU A 248 6.48 14.11 19.70
N SER A 249 5.51 14.77 19.03
CA SER A 249 4.39 15.42 19.73
C SER A 249 3.16 14.53 19.90
N GLY A 250 3.18 13.29 19.40
CA GLY A 250 2.05 12.38 19.42
C GLY A 250 0.84 12.85 18.60
N THR A 251 1.05 13.72 17.60
CA THR A 251 -0.04 14.43 16.93
C THR A 251 -0.24 13.97 15.48
N ILE A 252 -1.50 13.73 15.10
CA ILE A 252 -1.90 13.45 13.72
C ILE A 252 -2.43 14.74 13.07
N MET A 253 -1.74 15.21 12.05
CA MET A 253 -2.04 16.46 11.35
C MET A 253 -2.50 16.17 9.93
N LYS A 254 -3.81 16.32 9.71
CA LYS A 254 -4.43 16.15 8.39
C LYS A 254 -4.65 17.50 7.72
N LEU A 255 -4.22 17.62 6.47
CA LEU A 255 -4.62 18.76 5.64
C LEU A 255 -6.04 18.52 5.10
N THR A 256 -6.92 19.49 5.29
CA THR A 256 -8.34 19.36 4.91
C THR A 256 -8.56 19.98 3.53
N ASN A 257 -8.86 19.13 2.54
CA ASN A 257 -9.00 19.52 1.13
C ASN A 257 -7.85 20.43 0.63
N PRO A 258 -6.58 20.00 0.76
CA PRO A 258 -5.43 20.86 0.46
C PRO A 258 -5.44 21.31 -0.99
N ASN A 259 -4.97 22.53 -1.25
CA ASN A 259 -4.39 22.83 -2.56
C ASN A 259 -3.09 22.06 -2.68
N LEU A 260 -2.98 21.23 -3.72
CA LEU A 260 -1.94 20.22 -3.86
C LEU A 260 -1.27 20.37 -5.22
N GLU A 261 0.04 20.49 -5.22
CA GLU A 261 0.89 20.48 -6.40
C GLU A 261 1.88 19.33 -6.28
N ILE A 262 2.01 18.54 -7.34
CA ILE A 262 2.91 17.40 -7.43
C ILE A 262 3.61 17.50 -8.78
N VAL A 263 4.93 17.53 -8.77
CA VAL A 263 5.75 17.64 -9.97
C VAL A 263 6.89 16.62 -9.88
N LYS A 264 7.20 15.97 -11.00
CA LYS A 264 8.40 15.16 -11.14
C LYS A 264 9.48 15.98 -11.86
N GLU A 265 10.64 16.13 -11.24
CA GLU A 265 11.78 16.88 -11.77
C GLU A 265 13.00 15.97 -11.85
N GLY A 266 13.25 15.41 -13.04
CA GLY A 266 14.30 14.39 -13.21
C GLY A 266 14.03 13.16 -12.35
N ASP A 267 14.86 12.94 -11.34
CA ASP A 267 14.79 11.83 -10.39
C ASP A 267 14.25 12.26 -9.01
N THR A 268 13.57 13.41 -8.93
CA THR A 268 12.87 13.84 -7.72
C THR A 268 11.36 14.03 -7.95
N TRP A 269 10.59 13.86 -6.88
CA TRP A 269 9.20 14.30 -6.79
C TRP A 269 9.10 15.45 -5.79
N VAL A 270 8.53 16.56 -6.22
CA VAL A 270 8.26 17.73 -5.38
C VAL A 270 6.77 17.76 -5.09
N ILE A 271 6.40 17.73 -3.81
CA ILE A 271 5.01 17.70 -3.35
C ILE A 271 4.79 18.88 -2.41
N ASN A 272 3.85 19.74 -2.80
CA ASN A 272 3.45 20.92 -2.04
C ASN A 272 1.96 20.82 -1.72
N GLY A 273 1.60 20.77 -0.44
CA GLY A 273 0.24 20.77 0.06
C GLY A 273 -0.01 21.95 0.99
N ARG A 274 -1.11 22.68 0.80
CA ARG A 274 -1.50 23.76 1.72
C ARG A 274 -3.00 23.81 1.95
N ASP A 275 -3.40 24.08 3.18
CA ASP A 275 -4.75 24.51 3.53
C ASP A 275 -4.71 25.85 4.28
N GLY A 276 -5.83 26.25 4.89
CA GLY A 276 -5.92 27.51 5.64
C GLY A 276 -4.90 27.62 6.77
N GLU A 277 -4.57 26.49 7.41
CA GLU A 277 -3.81 26.43 8.67
C GLU A 277 -2.45 25.76 8.54
N LYS A 278 -2.26 24.92 7.52
CA LYS A 278 -1.13 23.98 7.41
C LYS A 278 -0.49 24.04 6.04
N GLU A 279 0.82 23.92 6.01
CA GLU A 279 1.61 23.81 4.77
C GLU A 279 2.58 22.63 4.91
N LEU A 280 2.67 21.81 3.88
CA LEU A 280 3.63 20.71 3.76
C LEU A 280 4.36 20.86 2.44
N GLU A 281 5.68 20.79 2.50
CA GLU A 281 6.59 20.70 1.36
C GLU A 281 7.50 19.50 1.59
N ILE A 282 7.62 18.63 0.57
CA ILE A 282 8.51 17.48 0.61
C ILE A 282 9.10 17.24 -0.77
N VAL A 283 10.43 17.06 -0.81
CA VAL A 283 11.19 16.69 -2.00
C VAL A 283 11.68 15.27 -1.79
N LEU A 284 11.25 14.37 -2.66
CA LEU A 284 11.53 12.94 -2.60
C LEU A 284 12.51 12.56 -3.70
N LYS A 285 13.70 12.10 -3.35
CA LYS A 285 14.67 11.55 -4.30
C LYS A 285 14.35 10.10 -4.60
N ILE A 286 14.24 9.79 -5.88
CA ILE A 286 14.08 8.43 -6.39
C ILE A 286 15.45 7.77 -6.42
N TYR A 287 15.56 6.59 -5.83
CA TYR A 287 16.79 5.79 -5.88
C TYR A 287 16.57 4.40 -6.49
N ALA A 288 15.32 3.98 -6.66
CA ALA A 288 14.96 2.81 -7.46
C ALA A 288 13.56 2.96 -8.05
N THR A 289 13.24 2.16 -9.07
CA THR A 289 11.93 2.18 -9.73
C THR A 289 11.54 0.78 -10.18
N LYS A 290 10.28 0.43 -9.96
CA LYS A 290 9.65 -0.76 -10.53
C LYS A 290 8.39 -0.35 -11.28
N GLN A 291 8.23 -0.86 -12.49
CA GLN A 291 7.06 -0.58 -13.33
C GLN A 291 6.29 -1.85 -13.61
N TYR A 292 4.97 -1.72 -13.62
CA TYR A 292 4.02 -2.75 -13.98
C TYR A 292 3.10 -2.26 -15.10
N SER A 293 2.78 -3.16 -16.03
CA SER A 293 1.79 -2.91 -17.08
C SER A 293 0.62 -3.88 -16.98
N MET A 294 -0.59 -3.37 -16.88
CA MET A 294 -1.81 -4.16 -16.70
C MET A 294 -2.79 -3.90 -17.85
N LYS A 295 -3.20 -4.93 -18.61
CA LYS A 295 -4.18 -4.82 -19.69
C LYS A 295 -5.25 -5.91 -19.60
N GLY A 296 -6.54 -5.56 -19.57
CA GLY A 296 -7.62 -6.57 -19.57
C GLY A 296 -8.91 -6.08 -18.92
N GLY A 297 -9.69 -5.31 -19.68
CA GLY A 297 -10.82 -4.50 -19.18
C GLY A 297 -10.44 -3.02 -18.97
N GLY A 298 -9.37 -2.56 -19.64
CA GLY A 298 -8.68 -1.29 -19.46
C GLY A 298 -7.17 -1.48 -19.65
N SER A 299 -6.41 -0.38 -19.63
CA SER A 299 -4.94 -0.34 -19.54
C SER A 299 -4.56 0.46 -18.31
N GLN A 300 -3.52 0.05 -17.60
CA GLN A 300 -2.88 0.86 -16.56
C GLN A 300 -1.37 0.61 -16.58
N GLN A 301 -0.61 1.69 -16.61
CA GLN A 301 0.78 1.73 -16.19
C GLN A 301 0.81 2.11 -14.72
N TYR A 302 1.59 1.36 -13.96
CA TYR A 302 1.71 1.53 -12.53
C TYR A 302 3.19 1.52 -12.17
N ILE A 303 3.69 2.66 -11.69
CA ILE A 303 5.11 2.86 -11.39
C ILE A 303 5.26 3.08 -9.90
N GLU A 304 6.11 2.26 -9.29
CA GLU A 304 6.57 2.39 -7.92
C GLU A 304 7.96 3.02 -7.92
N TYR A 305 8.06 4.16 -7.27
CA TYR A 305 9.33 4.82 -7.00
C TYR A 305 9.71 4.55 -5.56
N VAL A 306 10.88 3.97 -5.35
CA VAL A 306 11.48 3.85 -4.02
C VAL A 306 12.20 5.16 -3.74
N VAL A 307 11.86 5.81 -2.62
CA VAL A 307 12.20 7.22 -2.39
C VAL A 307 12.75 7.49 -1.00
N ALA A 308 13.58 8.53 -0.89
CA ALA A 308 14.03 9.11 0.36
C ALA A 308 13.78 10.62 0.36
N PRO A 309 13.38 11.23 1.50
CA PRO A 309 13.22 12.67 1.59
C PRO A 309 14.58 13.37 1.55
N GLN A 310 14.74 14.32 0.62
CA GLN A 310 15.87 15.27 0.60
C GLN A 310 15.54 16.56 1.33
N GLU A 311 14.28 16.99 1.24
CA GLU A 311 13.76 18.14 1.96
C GLU A 311 12.41 17.78 2.53
N PHE A 312 12.15 18.27 3.73
CA PHE A 312 10.85 18.19 4.38
C PHE A 312 10.62 19.45 5.19
N ARG A 313 9.42 20.01 5.05
CA ARG A 313 8.95 21.12 5.87
C ARG A 313 7.46 21.02 6.09
N PHE A 314 7.05 21.05 7.35
CA PHE A 314 5.67 21.14 7.75
C PHE A 314 5.48 22.37 8.63
N ARG A 315 4.51 23.23 8.31
CA ARG A 315 4.22 24.46 9.06
C ARG A 315 2.79 24.44 9.59
N LEU A 316 2.66 24.70 10.89
CA LEU A 316 1.41 25.05 11.55
C LEU A 316 1.35 26.57 11.71
N LYS A 317 0.44 27.24 10.99
CA LYS A 317 0.37 28.71 10.98
C LYS A 317 -0.03 29.29 12.33
N ALA A 318 -1.06 28.73 12.96
CA ALA A 318 -1.59 29.20 14.24
C ALA A 318 -0.55 29.18 15.38
N GLU A 319 0.36 28.21 15.35
CA GLU A 319 1.40 28.02 16.38
C GLU A 319 2.74 28.64 15.99
N ASN A 320 2.87 29.16 14.76
CA ASN A 320 4.15 29.52 14.14
C ASN A 320 5.21 28.41 14.26
N ARG A 321 4.77 27.14 14.31
CA ARG A 321 5.63 25.97 14.45
C ARG A 321 6.02 25.46 13.07
N VAL A 322 7.31 25.16 12.89
CA VAL A 322 7.86 24.55 11.68
C VAL A 322 8.62 23.30 12.07
N ILE A 323 8.31 22.18 11.43
CA ILE A 323 9.00 20.90 11.56
C ILE A 323 9.73 20.65 10.25
N THR A 324 10.99 20.25 10.32
CA THR A 324 11.89 20.09 9.19
C THR A 324 12.50 18.69 9.15
N LEU A 325 13.18 18.37 8.06
CA LEU A 325 13.90 17.09 7.95
C LEU A 325 14.94 16.90 9.07
N CYS A 326 15.55 17.98 9.57
CA CYS A 326 16.51 17.92 10.68
C CYS A 326 15.86 17.39 11.97
N ASP A 327 14.61 17.77 12.22
CA ASP A 327 13.86 17.34 13.42
C ASP A 327 13.43 15.87 13.31
N LEU A 328 13.15 15.41 12.08
CA LEU A 328 12.67 14.05 11.81
C LEU A 328 13.78 13.02 11.62
N GLY A 329 14.97 13.48 11.21
CA GLY A 329 16.00 12.65 10.63
C GLY A 329 15.66 12.20 9.19
N GLY A 330 16.55 11.41 8.60
CA GLY A 330 16.31 10.81 7.28
C GLY A 330 15.07 9.91 7.28
N GLY A 331 14.65 9.47 6.10
CA GLY A 331 13.49 8.60 5.96
C GLY A 331 13.56 7.70 4.73
N VAL A 332 12.61 6.79 4.64
CA VAL A 332 12.46 5.84 3.54
C VAL A 332 10.98 5.72 3.20
N GLY A 333 10.67 5.44 1.93
CA GLY A 333 9.30 5.46 1.49
C GLY A 333 9.09 4.95 0.07
N THR A 334 7.84 4.98 -0.32
CA THR A 334 7.40 4.67 -1.68
C THR A 334 6.53 5.82 -2.17
N PHE A 335 6.71 6.20 -3.43
CA PHE A 335 5.78 7.07 -4.15
C PHE A 335 5.32 6.36 -5.40
N GLU A 336 4.03 6.37 -5.65
CA GLU A 336 3.38 5.61 -6.71
C GLU A 336 2.73 6.55 -7.71
N ASP A 337 2.85 6.19 -8.97
CA ASP A 337 2.18 6.88 -10.07
C ASP A 337 1.48 5.86 -10.95
N ALA A 338 0.15 5.89 -10.90
CA ALA A 338 -0.70 5.07 -11.74
C ALA A 338 -1.38 5.94 -12.80
N PHE A 339 -1.42 5.47 -14.05
CA PHE A 339 -2.11 6.13 -15.15
C PHE A 339 -2.45 5.16 -16.29
N TRP A 340 -3.27 5.57 -17.24
CA TRP A 340 -3.71 4.72 -18.37
C TRP A 340 -2.63 4.50 -19.42
#